data_AF-A0A0M3JNS6-F1
#
_entry.id   AF-A0A0M3JNS6-F1
#
_cell.length_a   1.000
_cell.length_b   1.000
_cell.length_c   1.000
_cell.angle_alpha   90.00
_cell.angle_beta   90.00
_cell.angle_gamma   90.00
#
_symmetry.space_group_name_H-M   'P 1'
#
loop_
_entity.id
_entity.type
_entity.pdbx_description
1 polymer ?
#
loop_
_entity_poly.entity_id
_entity_poly.type
_entity_poly.pdbx_seq_one_letter_code
_entity_poly.pdbx_strand_id
1 'polypeptide(L)'
;MHAFVVVGRDTLTFLNDTLQEAIETKNCCRCEAVLLLFERVADYLTEVDFAAVERVIQLCSEIPKWQEVSLHVTDVSRLGITLMRLLYSLSHL
;
A
#
# COMPACT_ATOMS: atom_id res chain seq x y z
N MET A 1 -9.15 27.06 9.63
CA MET A 1 -7.90 26.77 8.90
C MET A 1 -8.02 25.34 8.38
N HIS A 2 -8.66 25.13 7.22
CA HIS A 2 -8.85 23.81 6.61
C HIS A 2 -7.92 23.71 5.39
N ALA A 3 -6.69 23.30 5.65
CA ALA A 3 -5.80 22.70 4.66
C ALA A 3 -5.58 21.28 5.23
N PHE A 4 -5.83 20.17 4.53
CA PHE A 4 -5.29 19.82 3.24
C PHE A 4 -6.29 18.99 2.41
N VAL A 5 -6.24 19.27 1.11
CA VAL A 5 -6.67 18.50 -0.07
C VAL A 5 -7.04 17.05 0.21
N VAL A 6 -8.33 16.74 -0.02
CA VAL A 6 -8.86 15.42 -0.39
C VAL A 6 -7.79 14.69 -1.20
N VAL A 7 -7.26 13.58 -0.71
CA VAL A 7 -6.47 12.68 -1.55
C VAL A 7 -7.41 12.31 -2.69
N GLY A 8 -7.17 12.87 -3.88
CA GLY A 8 -8.10 12.73 -4.99
C GLY A 8 -8.29 11.25 -5.28
N ARG A 9 -9.52 10.85 -5.67
CA ARG A 9 -9.77 9.47 -6.12
C ARG A 9 -8.73 9.01 -7.14
N ASP A 10 -8.32 9.91 -8.03
CA ASP A 10 -7.27 9.67 -9.03
C ASP A 10 -5.92 9.30 -8.40
N THR A 11 -5.56 9.91 -7.26
CA THR A 11 -4.33 9.56 -6.53
C THR A 11 -4.43 8.15 -5.94
N LEU A 12 -5.57 7.80 -5.33
CA LEU A 12 -5.77 6.45 -4.78
C LEU A 12 -5.82 5.38 -5.86
N THR A 13 -6.44 5.69 -7.01
CA THR A 13 -6.43 4.84 -8.20
C THR A 13 -4.99 4.66 -8.70
N PHE A 14 -4.24 5.75 -8.87
CA PHE A 14 -2.84 5.69 -9.28
C PHE A 14 -1.99 4.85 -8.33
N LEU A 15 -2.14 5.02 -7.01
CA LEU A 15 -1.40 4.23 -6.03
C LEU A 15 -1.78 2.74 -6.08
N ASN A 16 -3.06 2.41 -6.24
CA ASN A 16 -3.51 1.02 -6.40
C ASN A 16 -2.96 0.39 -7.68
N ASP A 17 -3.04 1.08 -8.81
CA ASP A 17 -2.55 0.58 -10.09
C ASP A 17 -1.02 0.41 -10.06
N THR A 18 -0.30 1.36 -9.46
CA THR A 18 1.15 1.28 -9.31
C THR A 18 1.55 0.14 -8.38
N LEU A 19 0.80 -0.11 -7.31
CA LEU A 19 1.03 -1.25 -6.41
C LEU A 19 0.79 -2.56 -7.15
N GLN A 20 -0.28 -2.65 -7.94
CA GLN A 20 -0.57 -3.83 -8.76
C GLN A 20 0.56 -4.12 -9.75
N GLU A 21 1.02 -3.13 -10.51
CA GLU A 21 2.14 -3.28 -11.44
C GLU A 21 3.43 -3.73 -10.71
N ALA A 22 3.72 -3.11 -9.56
CA ALA A 22 4.86 -3.50 -8.74
C ALA A 22 4.72 -4.94 -8.24
N ILE A 23 3.49 -5.39 -7.98
CA ILE A 23 3.21 -6.75 -7.54
C ILE A 23 3.44 -7.76 -8.65
N GLU A 24 2.86 -7.49 -9.83
CA GLU A 24 2.98 -8.34 -11.01
C GLU A 24 4.43 -8.50 -11.46
N THR A 25 5.23 -7.43 -11.32
CA THR A 25 6.66 -7.43 -11.64
C THR A 25 7.57 -7.91 -10.48
N LYS A 26 6.99 -8.25 -9.33
CA LYS A 26 7.72 -8.67 -8.10
C LYS A 26 8.80 -7.66 -7.67
N ASN A 27 8.57 -6.37 -7.93
CA ASN A 27 9.51 -5.31 -7.64
C ASN A 27 9.35 -4.84 -6.19
N CYS A 28 10.16 -5.41 -5.28
CA CYS A 28 10.05 -5.13 -3.85
C CYS A 28 10.27 -3.67 -3.49
N CYS A 29 11.25 -2.99 -4.10
CA CYS A 29 11.52 -1.57 -3.83
C CYS A 29 10.33 -0.70 -4.24
N ARG A 30 9.71 -1.00 -5.39
CA ARG A 30 8.55 -0.26 -5.87
C ARG A 30 7.32 -0.54 -5.02
N CYS A 31 7.07 -1.79 -4.63
CA CYS A 31 6.00 -2.12 -3.69
C CYS A 31 6.16 -1.36 -2.37
N GLU A 32 7.35 -1.40 -1.78
CA GLU A 32 7.62 -0.69 -0.53
C GLU A 32 7.39 0.82 -0.67
N ALA A 33 7.87 1.43 -1.75
CA ALA A 33 7.67 2.86 -2.00
C ALA A 33 6.18 3.22 -2.08
N VAL A 34 5.37 2.39 -2.76
CA VAL A 34 3.93 2.62 -2.89
C VAL A 34 3.20 2.40 -1.56
N LEU A 35 3.58 1.38 -0.78
CA LEU A 35 3.03 1.16 0.56
C LEU A 35 3.34 2.33 1.51
N LEU A 36 4.55 2.89 1.45
CA LEU A 36 4.91 4.10 2.22
C LEU A 36 4.07 5.30 1.80
N LEU A 37 3.81 5.48 0.50
CA LEU A 37 2.92 6.56 0.03
C LEU A 37 1.49 6.38 0.54
N PHE A 38 0.97 5.15 0.50
CA PHE A 38 -0.33 4.82 1.09
C PHE A 38 -0.36 5.09 2.59
N GLU A 39 0.70 4.74 3.33
CA GLU A 39 0.82 5.03 4.78
C GLU A 39 0.71 6.54 5.04
N ARG A 40 1.31 7.39 4.20
CA ARG A 40 1.25 8.86 4.35
C ARG A 40 -0.14 9.46 4.14
N VAL A 41 -0.95 8.80 3.32
CA VAL A 41 -2.31 9.27 3.01
C VAL A 41 -3.38 8.60 3.86
N ALA A 42 -3.06 7.48 4.52
CA ALA A 42 -3.98 6.66 5.29
C ALA A 42 -4.78 7.47 6.33
N ASP A 43 -4.12 8.35 7.09
CA ASP A 43 -4.77 9.19 8.13
C ASP A 43 -5.80 10.20 7.56
N TYR A 44 -5.81 10.41 6.25
CA TYR A 44 -6.74 11.32 5.56
C TYR A 44 -7.87 10.58 4.85
N LEU A 45 -7.85 9.25 4.84
CA LEU A 45 -8.88 8.45 4.20
C LEU A 45 -10.13 8.40 5.09
N THR A 46 -11.27 8.19 4.44
CA THR A 46 -12.57 8.10 5.11
C THR A 46 -13.37 6.93 4.54
N GLU A 47 -14.56 6.67 5.10
CA GLU A 47 -15.50 5.66 4.58
C GLU A 47 -15.84 5.87 3.09
N VAL A 48 -15.74 7.10 2.57
CA VAL A 48 -15.99 7.41 1.14
C VAL A 48 -14.92 6.78 0.23
N ASP A 49 -13.74 6.49 0.77
CA ASP A 49 -12.60 5.92 0.06
C ASP A 49 -12.51 4.39 0.21
N PHE A 50 -13.51 3.76 0.82
CA PHE A 50 -13.54 2.34 1.15
C PHE A 50 -13.17 1.44 -0.04
N ALA A 51 -13.67 1.73 -1.24
CA ALA A 51 -13.35 0.92 -2.44
C ALA A 51 -11.84 0.92 -2.77
N ALA A 52 -11.14 2.03 -2.56
CA ALA A 52 -9.71 2.11 -2.77
C ALA A 52 -8.93 1.42 -1.64
N VAL A 53 -9.44 1.48 -0.41
CA VAL A 53 -8.86 0.80 0.77
C VAL A 53 -9.00 -0.72 0.64
N GLU A 54 -10.18 -1.19 0.22
CA GLU A 54 -10.42 -2.61 -0.05
C GLU A 54 -9.45 -3.12 -1.12
N ARG A 55 -9.27 -2.36 -2.21
CA ARG A 55 -8.34 -2.69 -3.29
C ARG A 55 -6.90 -2.83 -2.77
N VAL A 56 -6.40 -1.89 -1.97
CA VAL A 56 -5.03 -1.96 -1.45
C VAL A 56 -4.85 -3.15 -0.50
N ILE A 57 -5.84 -3.45 0.34
CA ILE A 57 -5.81 -4.62 1.24
C ILE A 57 -5.76 -5.93 0.44
N GLN A 58 -6.57 -6.04 -0.62
CA GLN A 58 -6.54 -7.20 -1.52
C GLN A 58 -5.16 -7.38 -2.16
N LEU A 59 -4.57 -6.31 -2.69
CA LEU A 59 -3.23 -6.33 -3.28
C LEU A 59 -2.17 -6.72 -2.25
N CYS A 60 -2.23 -6.18 -1.03
CA CYS A 60 -1.35 -6.52 0.07
C CYS A 60 -1.37 -8.02 0.43
N SER A 61 -2.49 -8.71 0.24
CA SER A 61 -2.59 -10.16 0.51
C SER A 61 -1.76 -11.04 -0.45
N GLU A 62 -1.34 -10.49 -1.60
CA GLU A 62 -0.48 -11.19 -2.56
C GLU A 62 1.01 -11.11 -2.18
N ILE A 63 1.42 -10.09 -1.43
CA ILE A 63 2.83 -9.85 -1.07
C ILE A 63 3.44 -11.00 -0.24
N PRO A 64 2.76 -11.57 0.79
CA PRO A 64 3.29 -12.71 1.54
C PRO A 64 3.58 -13.95 0.69
N LYS A 65 2.89 -14.12 -0.44
CA LYS A 65 3.08 -15.26 -1.36
C LYS A 65 4.43 -15.19 -2.10
N TRP A 66 5.18 -14.11 -1.95
CA TRP A 66 6.48 -13.91 -2.60
C TRP A 66 7.64 -14.62 -1.91
N GLN A 67 7.40 -15.27 -0.76
CA GLN A 67 8.41 -16.05 -0.06
C GLN A 67 9.04 -17.16 -0.92
N GLU A 68 8.38 -17.57 -2.01
CA GLU A 68 8.90 -18.56 -2.97
C GLU A 68 9.87 -17.97 -4.01
N VAL A 69 9.98 -16.65 -4.10
CA VAL A 69 10.88 -15.95 -5.01
C VAL A 69 12.23 -15.78 -4.32
N SER A 70 13.34 -15.88 -5.06
CA SER A 70 14.73 -15.74 -4.58
C SER A 70 15.05 -14.30 -4.12
N LEU A 71 14.25 -13.78 -3.20
CA LEU A 71 14.38 -12.48 -2.58
C LEU A 71 15.32 -12.59 -1.37
N HIS A 72 16.19 -11.61 -1.21
CA HIS A 72 17.00 -11.51 -0.02
C HIS A 72 16.08 -11.39 1.21
N VAL A 73 16.37 -12.19 2.25
CA VAL A 73 15.61 -12.20 3.52
C VAL A 73 15.41 -10.78 4.07
N THR A 74 16.40 -9.91 3.93
CA THR A 74 16.36 -8.52 4.35
C THR A 74 15.28 -7.70 3.64
N ASP A 75 15.08 -7.91 2.33
CA ASP A 75 14.06 -7.19 1.55
C ASP A 75 12.65 -7.65 1.92
N VAL A 76 12.47 -8.96 2.16
CA VAL A 76 11.19 -9.53 2.62
C VAL A 76 10.83 -9.01 4.01
N SER A 77 11.79 -8.98 4.93
CA SER A 77 11.58 -8.41 6.28
C SER A 77 11.21 -6.93 6.22
N ARG A 78 11.92 -6.15 5.39
CA ARG A 78 11.66 -4.70 5.24
C ARG A 78 10.27 -4.45 4.68
N LEU A 79 9.91 -5.15 3.61
CA LEU A 79 8.59 -5.06 3.00
C LEU A 79 7.47 -5.47 3.96
N GLY A 80 7.68 -6.52 4.76
CA GLY A 80 6.75 -6.95 5.79
C GLY A 80 6.52 -5.90 6.89
N ILE A 81 7.57 -5.20 7.32
CA ILE A 81 7.46 -4.09 8.29
C ILE A 81 6.61 -2.96 7.70
N THR A 82 6.89 -2.55 6.47
CA THR A 82 6.14 -1.47 5.79
C THR A 82 4.67 -1.86 5.58
N LEU A 83 4.41 -3.10 5.20
CA LEU A 83 3.05 -3.65 5.09
C LEU A 83 2.30 -3.56 6.43
N MET A 84 2.92 -3.99 7.52
CA MET A 84 2.31 -3.94 8.85
C MET A 84 2.01 -2.49 9.31
N ARG A 85 2.88 -1.53 8.97
CA ARG A 85 2.64 -0.11 9.24
C ARG A 85 1.44 0.42 8.47
N LEU A 86 1.31 0.09 7.19
CA LEU A 86 0.15 0.48 6.41
C LEU A 86 -1.15 -0.08 7.02
N LEU A 87 -1.17 -1.38 7.35
CA LEU A 87 -2.35 -2.00 7.97
C LEU A 87 -2.70 -1.35 9.31
N TYR A 88 -1.69 -0.98 10.09
CA TYR A 88 -1.89 -0.23 11.33
C TYR A 88 -2.47 1.16 11.06
N SER A 89 -1.93 1.91 10.10
CA SER A 89 -2.44 3.23 9.73
C SER A 89 -3.87 3.17 9.19
N LEU A 90 -4.27 2.09 8.51
CA LEU A 90 -5.64 1.89 8.03
C LEU A 90 -6.62 1.39 9.11
N SER A 91 -6.15 1.04 10.32
CA SER A 91 -7.00 0.39 11.35
C SER A 91 -8.08 1.27 11.97
N HIS A 92 -8.09 2.57 11.65
CA HIS A 92 -9.13 3.50 12.08
C HIS A 92 -10.36 3.50 11.16
N LEU A 93 -10.27 2.84 9.99
CA LEU A 93 -11.33 2.64 9.00
C LEU A 93 -11.96 1.26 9.19
#